data_AF-A0AAE0DHV9-F1
#
_entry.id   AF-A0AAE0DHV9-F1
#
_cell.length_a   1.000
_cell.length_b   1.000
_cell.length_c   1.000
_cell.angle_alpha   90.00
_cell.angle_beta   90.00
_cell.angle_gamma   90.00
#
_symmetry.space_group_name_H-M   'P 1'
#
loop_
_entity.id
_entity.type
_entity.pdbx_description
1 polymer ?
#
loop_
_entity_poly.entity_id
_entity_poly.type
_entity_poly.pdbx_seq_one_letter_code
_entity_poly.pdbx_strand_id
1 'polypeptide(L)'
;MSQTKPLNITTIGAGTIGLSYATLHLSHASKDVSAPQITIHDTRPDLEEHILKTLPTYIPCTLEKLRNDRRIAYEVEIDDCVSVHRLIINNDLESAVAEAHIVQEQGPEDAEFKTALEILPA
;
A
#
# COMPACT_ATOMS: atom_id res chain seq x y z
N MET A 1 9.42 2.89 -28.33
CA MET A 1 8.40 3.23 -27.32
C MET A 1 9.09 3.12 -25.98
N SER A 2 9.27 4.24 -25.26
CA SER A 2 9.96 4.23 -23.96
C SER A 2 9.03 3.56 -22.94
N GLN A 3 9.40 2.41 -22.40
CA GLN A 3 8.68 1.82 -21.28
C GLN A 3 8.97 2.68 -20.04
N THR A 4 7.96 3.41 -19.57
CA THR A 4 8.07 4.15 -18.30
C THR A 4 7.89 3.13 -17.17
N LYS A 5 8.94 2.93 -16.35
CA LYS A 5 8.87 2.10 -15.13
C LYS A 5 7.74 2.65 -14.23
N PRO A 6 6.91 1.79 -13.62
CA PRO A 6 5.88 2.24 -12.68
C PRO A 6 6.52 2.97 -11.49
N LEU A 7 5.83 3.99 -10.99
CA LEU A 7 6.27 4.77 -9.85
C LEU A 7 6.08 3.95 -8.56
N ASN A 8 7.17 3.66 -7.86
CA ASN A 8 7.12 3.06 -6.52
C ASN A 8 6.93 4.14 -5.44
N ILE A 9 5.87 4.02 -4.64
CA ILE A 9 5.56 4.88 -3.51
C ILE A 9 5.56 4.04 -2.24
N THR A 10 6.34 4.42 -1.24
CA THR A 10 6.35 3.77 0.06
C THR A 10 5.66 4.64 1.10
N THR A 11 4.64 4.10 1.75
CA THR A 11 3.94 4.72 2.87
C THR A 11 4.44 4.12 4.18
N ILE A 12 5.01 4.94 5.06
CA ILE A 12 5.41 4.55 6.42
C ILE A 12 4.27 4.92 7.36
N GLY A 13 3.69 3.95 8.06
CA GLY A 13 2.51 4.10 8.91
C GLY A 13 1.24 3.63 8.21
N ALA A 14 0.60 2.62 8.80
CA ALA A 14 -0.67 2.02 8.39
C ALA A 14 -1.85 2.48 9.26
N GLY A 15 -1.74 3.67 9.84
CA GLY A 15 -2.84 4.38 10.49
C GLY A 15 -3.84 4.93 9.46
N THR A 16 -4.87 5.64 9.93
CA THR A 16 -5.94 6.19 9.08
C THR A 16 -5.42 7.02 7.92
N ILE A 17 -4.43 7.89 8.16
CA ILE A 17 -3.90 8.79 7.13
C ILE A 17 -3.09 7.99 6.09
N GLY A 18 -2.19 7.12 6.54
CA GLY A 18 -1.40 6.28 5.65
C GLY A 18 -2.25 5.37 4.76
N LEU A 19 -3.29 4.74 5.32
CA LEU A 19 -4.24 3.94 4.54
C LEU A 19 -5.06 4.79 3.59
N SER A 20 -5.44 6.01 3.96
CA SER A 20 -6.14 6.92 3.05
C SER A 20 -5.29 7.29 1.83
N TYR A 21 -4.00 7.57 2.02
CA TYR A 21 -3.06 7.81 0.91
C TYR A 21 -2.82 6.55 0.08
N ALA A 22 -2.63 5.40 0.71
CA ALA A 22 -2.48 4.13 0.00
C ALA A 22 -3.71 3.84 -0.86
N THR A 23 -4.91 3.98 -0.30
CA THR A 23 -6.17 3.85 -1.05
C THR A 23 -6.28 4.88 -2.17
N LEU A 24 -5.90 6.13 -1.95
CA LEU A 24 -5.91 7.16 -2.99
C LEU A 24 -5.04 6.75 -4.19
N HIS A 25 -3.80 6.33 -3.95
CA HIS A 25 -2.88 5.91 -5.02
C HIS A 25 -3.31 4.60 -5.68
N LEU A 26 -3.87 3.67 -4.92
CA LEU A 26 -4.45 2.43 -5.48
C LEU A 26 -5.71 2.73 -6.31
N SER A 27 -6.52 3.71 -5.91
CA SER A 27 -7.75 4.13 -6.60
C SER A 27 -7.49 4.89 -7.90
N HIS A 28 -6.27 5.42 -8.08
CA HIS A 28 -5.81 5.92 -9.36
C HIS A 28 -5.68 4.76 -10.36
N ALA A 29 -6.83 4.38 -10.93
CA ALA A 29 -6.92 3.44 -12.03
C ALA A 29 -6.23 4.07 -13.23
N SER A 30 -5.19 3.42 -13.73
CA SER A 30 -4.64 3.78 -15.03
C SER A 30 -4.82 2.59 -15.94
N LYS A 31 -5.56 2.81 -17.04
CA LYS A 31 -5.50 1.96 -18.25
C LYS A 31 -4.12 2.05 -18.93
N ASP A 32 -3.09 2.37 -18.15
CA ASP A 32 -1.77 2.82 -18.58
C ASP A 32 -0.72 2.10 -17.74
N VAL A 33 0.41 1.78 -18.37
CA VAL A 33 1.52 0.97 -17.84
C VAL A 33 2.28 1.70 -16.71
N SER A 34 1.89 2.94 -16.41
CA SER A 34 2.53 3.86 -15.47
C SER A 34 1.88 3.92 -14.08
N ALA A 35 0.86 3.09 -13.79
CA ALA A 35 0.20 3.07 -12.48
C ALA A 35 1.21 2.82 -11.34
N PRO A 36 1.09 3.54 -10.20
CA PRO A 36 2.07 3.42 -9.14
C PRO A 36 1.92 2.09 -8.38
N GLN A 37 3.06 1.52 -8.00
CA GLN A 37 3.17 0.43 -7.03
C GLN A 37 3.33 1.04 -5.63
N ILE A 38 2.58 0.53 -4.68
CA ILE A 38 2.45 1.05 -3.32
C ILE A 38 3.02 0.01 -2.36
N THR A 39 4.03 0.41 -1.60
CA THR A 39 4.56 -0.38 -0.48
C THR A 39 4.06 0.25 0.82
N ILE A 40 3.49 -0.54 1.73
CA ILE A 40 3.13 -0.09 3.07
C ILE A 40 4.08 -0.73 4.07
N HIS A 41 4.70 0.12 4.89
CA HIS A 41 5.51 -0.26 6.03
C HIS A 41 4.88 0.25 7.32
N ASP A 42 4.93 -0.56 8.36
CA ASP A 42 4.57 -0.19 9.73
C ASP A 42 5.37 -1.08 10.68
N THR A 43 5.57 -0.62 11.91
CA THR A 43 6.30 -1.36 12.97
C THR A 43 5.45 -2.44 13.63
N ARG A 44 4.14 -2.45 13.35
CA ARG A 44 3.20 -3.42 13.93
C ARG A 44 3.49 -4.85 13.47
N PRO A 45 3.56 -5.82 14.38
CA PRO A 45 3.81 -7.23 14.02
C PRO A 45 2.63 -7.87 13.28
N ASP A 46 1.42 -7.33 13.44
CA ASP A 46 0.18 -7.77 12.81
C ASP A 46 -0.14 -6.98 11.52
N LEU A 47 0.85 -6.31 10.90
CA LEU A 47 0.61 -5.39 9.79
C LEU A 47 -0.21 -6.02 8.66
N GLU A 48 0.16 -7.20 8.19
CA GLU A 48 -0.55 -7.86 7.09
C GLU A 48 -2.03 -8.08 7.42
N GLU A 49 -2.33 -8.64 8.60
CA GLU A 49 -3.71 -8.84 9.07
C GLU A 49 -4.46 -7.51 9.19
N HIS A 50 -3.79 -6.48 9.73
CA HIS A 50 -4.37 -5.13 9.89
C HIS A 50 -4.71 -4.50 8.53
N ILE A 51 -3.82 -4.58 7.53
CA ILE A 51 -4.06 -4.07 6.17
C ILE A 51 -5.22 -4.83 5.54
N LEU A 52 -5.19 -6.17 5.53
CA LEU A 52 -6.23 -6.98 4.90
C LEU A 52 -7.60 -6.77 5.52
N LYS A 53 -7.66 -6.49 6.82
CA LYS A 53 -8.90 -6.19 7.54
C LYS A 53 -9.41 -4.76 7.31
N THR A 54 -8.49 -3.80 7.23
CA THR A 54 -8.83 -2.37 7.34
C THR A 54 -8.84 -1.67 5.99
N LEU A 55 -7.88 -1.95 5.11
CA LEU A 55 -7.80 -1.30 3.80
C LEU A 55 -9.09 -1.44 2.97
N PRO A 56 -9.80 -2.59 2.95
CA PRO A 56 -11.07 -2.69 2.24
C PRO A 56 -12.13 -1.68 2.71
N THR A 57 -12.11 -1.24 3.97
CA THR A 57 -13.09 -0.27 4.48
C THR A 57 -12.88 1.14 3.93
N TYR A 58 -11.68 1.44 3.42
CA TYR A 58 -11.34 2.74 2.81
C TYR A 58 -11.74 2.80 1.33
N ILE A 59 -12.02 1.65 0.70
CA ILE A 59 -12.39 1.53 -0.71
C ILE A 59 -13.93 1.66 -0.82
N PRO A 60 -14.48 2.76 -1.36
CA PRO A 60 -15.93 2.93 -1.44
C PRO A 60 -16.59 1.88 -2.34
N CYS A 61 -17.64 1.22 -1.81
CA CYS A 61 -18.69 0.41 -2.46
C CYS A 61 -18.52 -0.10 -3.92
N THR A 62 -17.40 -0.76 -4.24
CA THR A 62 -17.37 -1.82 -5.27
C THR A 62 -17.47 -3.22 -4.63
N LEU A 63 -17.63 -3.27 -3.29
CA LEU A 63 -17.56 -4.47 -2.44
C LEU A 63 -18.89 -5.25 -2.27
N GLU A 64 -20.06 -4.72 -2.66
CA GLU A 64 -21.31 -5.50 -2.60
C GLU A 64 -21.31 -6.69 -3.57
N LYS A 65 -20.58 -6.62 -4.68
CA LYS A 65 -20.49 -7.72 -5.65
C LYS A 65 -19.61 -8.89 -5.17
N LEU A 66 -18.70 -8.67 -4.23
CA LEU A 66 -17.73 -9.68 -3.76
C LEU A 66 -18.23 -10.53 -2.59
N ARG A 67 -19.29 -10.12 -1.88
CA ARG A 67 -19.78 -10.82 -0.67
C ARG A 67 -20.55 -12.13 -0.93
N ASN A 68 -20.92 -12.44 -2.18
CA ASN A 68 -21.84 -13.55 -2.48
C ASN A 68 -21.18 -14.86 -2.92
N ASP A 69 -19.86 -14.93 -3.13
CA ASP A 69 -19.20 -16.16 -3.57
C ASP A 69 -18.35 -16.81 -2.47
N ARG A 70 -18.76 -18.00 -2.02
CA ARG A 70 -18.25 -18.70 -0.83
C ARG A 70 -17.14 -19.69 -1.18
N ARG A 71 -16.00 -19.22 -1.69
CA ARG A 71 -14.77 -20.02 -1.83
C ARG A 71 -13.55 -19.16 -1.52
N ILE A 72 -13.22 -19.03 -0.24
CA ILE A 72 -12.05 -18.27 0.22
C ILE A 72 -10.79 -19.12 0.06
N ALA A 73 -10.07 -18.87 -1.03
CA ALA A 73 -8.62 -18.70 -1.02
C ALA A 73 -8.43 -17.24 -1.47
N TYR A 74 -7.65 -16.42 -0.75
CA TYR A 74 -7.63 -14.95 -0.90
C TYR A 74 -7.04 -14.47 -2.25
N GLU A 75 -7.72 -14.76 -3.35
CA GLU A 75 -7.65 -14.05 -4.62
C GLU A 75 -8.81 -13.06 -4.62
N VAL A 76 -8.52 -11.80 -4.36
CA VAL A 76 -9.48 -10.72 -4.61
C VAL A 76 -9.51 -10.50 -6.12
N GLU A 77 -10.33 -11.26 -6.85
CA GLU A 77 -10.71 -10.91 -8.23
C GLU A 77 -11.59 -9.65 -8.19
N ILE A 78 -10.93 -8.50 -8.12
CA ILE A 78 -11.47 -7.23 -8.62
C ILE A 78 -11.43 -7.38 -10.13
N ASP A 79 -12.60 -7.37 -10.78
CA ASP A 79 -12.82 -7.61 -12.23
C ASP A 79 -12.26 -6.49 -13.14
N ASP A 80 -10.98 -6.19 -12.93
CA ASP A 80 -9.97 -5.60 -13.82
C ASP A 80 -8.63 -5.69 -13.07
N CYS A 81 -7.87 -6.76 -13.38
CA CYS A 81 -6.76 -7.36 -12.66
C CYS A 81 -5.47 -6.49 -12.52
N VAL A 82 -5.56 -5.29 -11.94
CA VAL A 82 -4.43 -4.33 -11.81
C VAL A 82 -4.22 -3.83 -10.37
N SER A 83 -5.13 -4.09 -9.44
CA SER A 83 -5.10 -3.45 -8.11
C SER A 83 -4.28 -4.19 -7.06
N VAL A 84 -4.24 -5.54 -7.10
CA VAL A 84 -3.57 -6.35 -6.05
C VAL A 84 -2.06 -6.47 -6.30
N HIS A 85 -1.62 -6.59 -7.56
CA HIS A 85 -0.19 -6.60 -7.93
C HIS A 85 0.56 -5.30 -7.59
N ARG A 86 -0.18 -4.22 -7.28
CA ARG A 86 0.39 -2.91 -6.96
C ARG A 86 0.49 -2.65 -5.47
N LEU A 87 0.10 -3.58 -4.58
CA LEU A 87 0.27 -3.41 -3.14
C LEU A 87 1.31 -4.40 -2.61
N ILE A 88 2.34 -3.87 -1.95
CA ILE A 88 3.35 -4.61 -1.22
C ILE A 88 3.22 -4.26 0.26
N ILE A 89 3.23 -5.28 1.13
CA ILE A 89 3.28 -5.09 2.57
C ILE A 89 4.67 -5.50 3.02
N ASN A 90 5.39 -4.61 3.70
CA ASN A 90 6.76 -4.87 4.11
C ASN A 90 7.04 -4.36 5.54
N ASN A 91 7.38 -5.28 6.44
CA ASN A 91 7.69 -4.97 7.84
C ASN A 91 9.14 -4.52 8.07
N ASP A 92 10.00 -4.59 7.05
CA ASP A 92 11.38 -4.11 7.10
C ASP A 92 11.49 -2.75 6.43
N LEU A 93 11.95 -1.74 7.17
CA LEU A 93 12.00 -0.36 6.68
C LEU A 93 12.98 -0.22 5.51
N GLU A 94 14.18 -0.80 5.62
CA GLU A 94 15.23 -0.73 4.61
C GLU A 94 14.74 -1.30 3.27
N SER A 95 14.18 -2.49 3.30
CA SER A 95 13.59 -3.15 2.12
C SER A 95 12.36 -2.41 1.59
N ALA A 96 11.58 -1.77 2.47
CA ALA A 96 10.39 -1.03 2.06
C ALA A 96 10.73 0.25 1.26
N VAL A 97 11.85 0.89 1.57
CA VAL A 97 12.27 2.15 0.93
C VAL A 97 13.30 1.97 -0.18
N ALA A 98 13.95 0.81 -0.27
CA ALA A 98 15.06 0.53 -1.21
C ALA A 98 14.75 0.92 -2.66
N GLU A 99 13.54 0.61 -3.15
CA GLU A 99 13.11 0.89 -4.52
C GLU A 99 12.12 2.08 -4.61
N ALA A 100 11.91 2.80 -3.50
CA ALA A 100 10.93 3.88 -3.44
C ALA A 100 11.41 5.12 -4.20
N HIS A 101 10.56 5.66 -5.06
CA HIS A 101 10.78 6.98 -5.66
C HIS A 101 10.21 8.09 -4.77
N ILE A 102 9.16 7.77 -4.01
CA ILE A 102 8.52 8.67 -3.05
C ILE A 102 8.36 7.90 -1.74
N VAL A 103 8.77 8.51 -0.63
CA VAL A 103 8.47 8.02 0.73
C VAL A 103 7.51 9.01 1.38
N GLN A 104 6.35 8.51 1.82
CA GLN A 104 5.34 9.27 2.55
C GLN A 104 5.26 8.75 3.98
N GLU A 105 5.78 9.53 4.92
CA GLU A 105 5.74 9.18 6.34
C GLU A 105 4.46 9.70 7.00
N GLN A 106 3.72 8.80 7.64
CA GLN A 106 2.38 8.95 8.24
C GLN A 106 2.29 8.20 9.58
N GLY A 107 3.42 8.02 10.25
CA GLY A 107 3.48 7.54 11.63
C GLY A 107 3.06 8.64 12.63
N PRO A 108 3.14 8.36 13.94
CA PRO A 108 2.73 9.29 14.99
C PRO A 108 3.32 10.69 14.82
N GLU A 109 2.59 11.72 15.25
CA GLU A 109 3.07 13.10 15.32
C GLU A 109 4.00 13.26 16.54
N ASP A 110 5.08 12.49 16.52
CA ASP A 110 6.10 12.41 17.54
C ASP A 110 7.48 12.61 16.91
N ALA A 111 8.25 13.55 17.44
CA ALA A 111 9.52 13.95 16.86
C ALA A 111 10.57 12.83 16.99
N GLU A 112 10.62 12.15 18.13
CA GLU A 112 11.58 11.08 18.40
C GLU A 112 11.37 9.93 17.42
N PHE A 113 10.13 9.47 17.26
CA PHE A 113 9.76 8.47 16.26
C PHE A 113 10.21 8.87 14.85
N LYS A 114 9.89 10.09 14.40
CA LYS A 114 10.21 10.53 13.03
C LYS A 114 11.70 10.63 12.78
N THR A 115 12.48 11.09 13.78
CA THR A 115 13.94 11.16 13.67
C THR A 115 14.63 9.80 13.78
N ALA A 116 14.00 8.84 14.48
CA ALA A 116 14.50 7.48 14.63
C ALA A 116 14.27 6.58 13.40
N LEU A 117 13.50 7.05 12.40
CA LEU A 117 13.41 6.40 11.09
C LEU A 117 14.74 6.57 10.33
N GLU A 118 15.76 5.87 10.79
CA GLU A 118 17.08 5.89 10.18
C GLU A 118 17.10 4.92 8.99
N ILE A 119 17.14 5.48 7.79
CA ILE A 119 17.49 4.73 6.57
C ILE A 119 18.98 4.95 6.39
N LEU A 120 19.80 3.97 6.79
CA LEU A 120 21.23 4.04 6.55
C LEU A 120 21.47 4.10 5.03
N PRO A 121 22.25 5.06 4.52
CA PRO A 121 22.56 5.08 3.10
C PRO A 121 23.39 3.83 2.76
N ALA A 122 22.96 3.12 1.71
CA ALA A 122 23.71 2.04 1.08
C ALA A 122 25.05 2.52 0.47
#